data_AF-A0A9P8E0Z3-F1
#
_entry.id   AF-A0A9P8E0Z3-F1
#
_cell.length_a   1.000
_cell.length_b   1.000
_cell.length_c   1.000
_cell.angle_alpha   90.00
_cell.angle_beta   90.00
_cell.angle_gamma   90.00
#
_symmetry.space_group_name_H-M   'P 1'
#
loop_
_entity.id
_entity.type
_entity.pdbx_description
1 polymer ?
#
loop_
_entity_poly.entity_id
_entity_poly.type
_entity_poly.pdbx_seq_one_letter_code
_entity_poly.pdbx_strand_id
1 'polypeptide(L)'
;MTDPCLCNDGHSSLKVPGFSDVPLDLEFYPQNRFTHGATEWAQWPNLTARELAMLGLMNDLTEEHGWHENIFDDNLMVDWRKQALSRPLISPKAWDWCLAELRDKAPYFEQTGNIVVFNTGAGIVKSDAVAEMIQTELRDAAELLEAEENAPRQQAVLNLVDPSLFPLVYGRTRVLMDSARVSLDNTINSYGRGEVVPEFPPGYFRRQRHVLPYSAWSEEVTPREENYDDGIWDRRAHYVLREQSTPDPIPRIIWHN
;
A
#
# COMPACT_ATOMS: atom_id res chain seq x y z
N MET A 1 -7.46 -23.99 18.01
CA MET A 1 -8.75 -23.37 17.64
C MET A 1 -8.70 -23.05 16.15
N THR A 2 -9.81 -23.23 15.44
CA THR A 2 -9.91 -23.00 13.99
C THR A 2 -10.73 -21.75 13.75
N ASP A 3 -10.30 -20.88 12.84
CA ASP A 3 -11.08 -19.71 12.44
C ASP A 3 -12.41 -20.13 11.78
N PRO A 4 -13.47 -19.30 11.89
CA PRO A 4 -14.73 -19.58 11.21
C PRO A 4 -14.60 -19.42 9.69
N CYS A 5 -15.25 -20.29 8.89
CA CYS A 5 -15.33 -20.10 7.43
C CYS A 5 -16.30 -18.96 7.10
N LEU A 6 -15.76 -17.90 6.51
CA LEU A 6 -16.49 -16.73 6.00
C LEU A 6 -16.68 -16.87 4.49
N CYS A 7 -17.40 -17.92 4.10
CA CYS A 7 -17.53 -18.32 2.72
C CYS A 7 -18.64 -17.50 2.03
N ASN A 8 -18.27 -16.53 1.19
CA ASN A 8 -19.17 -15.57 0.51
C ASN A 8 -19.21 -15.79 -1.00
N ASP A 9 -19.42 -17.03 -1.43
CA ASP A 9 -19.51 -17.41 -2.84
C ASP A 9 -20.85 -17.03 -3.50
N GLY A 10 -21.80 -16.51 -2.72
CA GLY A 10 -23.15 -16.15 -3.16
C GLY A 10 -24.11 -17.35 -3.29
N HIS A 11 -23.76 -18.53 -2.77
CA HIS A 11 -24.68 -19.69 -2.70
C HIS A 11 -25.33 -19.86 -1.33
N SER A 12 -24.88 -19.13 -0.32
CA SER A 12 -25.41 -19.17 1.04
C SER A 12 -25.59 -17.76 1.59
N SER A 13 -26.17 -17.65 2.79
CA SER A 13 -26.34 -16.33 3.42
C SER A 13 -24.99 -15.68 3.71
N LEU A 14 -24.94 -14.35 3.59
CA LEU A 14 -23.74 -13.52 3.72
C LEU A 14 -23.01 -13.77 5.06
N LYS A 15 -21.80 -14.32 5.01
CA LYS A 15 -20.93 -14.56 6.18
C LYS A 15 -19.84 -13.51 6.25
N VAL A 16 -20.16 -12.33 6.76
CA VAL A 16 -19.19 -11.25 7.04
C VAL A 16 -19.44 -10.66 8.44
N PRO A 17 -18.42 -10.08 9.10
CA PRO A 17 -18.59 -9.48 10.43
C PRO A 17 -19.78 -8.52 10.51
N GLY A 18 -20.66 -8.76 11.49
CA GLY A 18 -21.90 -7.99 11.68
C GLY A 18 -23.14 -8.56 10.98
N PHE A 19 -23.01 -9.70 10.29
CA PHE A 19 -24.10 -10.37 9.55
C PHE A 19 -24.14 -11.88 9.83
N SER A 20 -25.31 -12.48 9.67
CA SER A 20 -25.54 -13.95 9.72
C SER A 20 -24.72 -14.69 10.79
N ASP A 21 -24.88 -14.24 12.04
CA ASP A 21 -24.25 -14.76 13.27
C ASP A 21 -22.74 -14.54 13.40
N VAL A 22 -22.12 -13.76 12.52
CA VAL A 22 -20.70 -13.40 12.61
C VAL A 22 -20.56 -12.15 13.50
N PRO A 23 -19.83 -12.21 14.62
CA PRO A 23 -19.58 -11.04 15.46
C PRO A 23 -18.92 -9.91 14.68
N LEU A 24 -19.33 -8.67 14.97
CA LEU A 24 -18.75 -7.48 14.33
C LEU A 24 -17.24 -7.33 14.62
N ASP A 25 -16.83 -7.74 15.82
CA ASP A 25 -15.45 -7.72 16.30
C ASP A 25 -14.72 -9.05 16.07
N LEU A 26 -15.20 -9.88 15.14
CA LEU A 26 -14.48 -11.08 14.74
C LEU A 26 -13.09 -10.73 14.20
N GLU A 27 -12.08 -11.33 14.81
CA GLU A 27 -10.70 -11.24 14.38
C GLU A 27 -10.14 -12.65 14.23
N PHE A 28 -9.53 -12.93 13.08
CA PHE A 28 -8.83 -14.20 12.86
C PHE A 28 -7.52 -14.25 13.63
N TYR A 29 -7.03 -15.47 13.87
CA TYR A 29 -5.70 -15.66 14.43
C TYR A 29 -4.63 -14.97 13.56
N PRO A 30 -3.58 -14.36 14.15
CA PRO A 30 -2.56 -13.61 13.41
C PRO A 30 -1.93 -14.39 12.24
N GLN A 31 -1.75 -15.71 12.37
CA GLN A 31 -1.21 -16.55 11.31
C GLN A 31 -2.15 -16.77 10.10
N ASN A 32 -3.44 -16.47 10.25
CA ASN A 32 -4.48 -16.74 9.26
C ASN A 32 -5.11 -15.44 8.68
N ARG A 33 -4.54 -14.27 8.99
CA ARG A 33 -4.95 -12.99 8.41
C ARG A 33 -3.75 -12.12 8.07
N PHE A 34 -4.00 -11.10 7.25
CA PHE A 34 -3.02 -10.03 7.05
C PHE A 34 -2.81 -9.26 8.36
N THR A 35 -1.54 -8.95 8.65
CA THR A 35 -1.20 -8.09 9.77
C THR A 35 -1.63 -6.68 9.46
N HIS A 36 -2.33 -6.01 10.38
CA HIS A 36 -2.75 -4.62 10.20
C HIS A 36 -1.84 -3.68 10.99
N GLY A 37 -1.59 -2.49 10.41
CA GLY A 37 -0.70 -1.48 10.99
C GLY A 37 -1.23 -0.81 12.25
N ALA A 38 -2.46 -1.08 12.67
CA ALA A 38 -3.04 -0.45 13.87
C ALA A 38 -2.40 -0.95 15.18
N THR A 39 -2.05 -2.23 15.27
CA THR A 39 -1.55 -2.82 16.53
C THR A 39 -0.50 -3.92 16.37
N GLU A 40 -0.26 -4.44 15.15
CA GLU A 40 0.52 -5.67 15.00
C GLU A 40 1.70 -5.58 14.06
N TRP A 41 1.53 -4.89 12.93
CA TRP A 41 2.63 -4.72 12.01
C TRP A 41 3.38 -3.43 12.33
N ALA A 42 4.63 -3.59 12.74
CA ALA A 42 5.61 -2.53 12.75
C ALA A 42 6.86 -3.05 12.04
N GLN A 43 7.37 -2.26 11.09
CA GLN A 43 8.69 -2.48 10.51
C GLN A 43 9.73 -2.35 11.64
N TRP A 44 10.46 -3.42 11.96
CA TRP A 44 11.56 -3.37 12.92
C TRP A 44 12.85 -3.94 12.32
N PRO A 45 13.96 -3.18 12.31
CA PRO A 45 14.09 -1.78 12.74
C PRO A 45 13.29 -0.82 11.85
N ASN A 46 12.86 0.31 12.40
CA ASN A 46 12.18 1.35 11.62
C ASN A 46 13.06 1.85 10.47
N LEU A 47 12.43 2.20 9.35
CA LEU A 47 13.10 2.88 8.25
C LEU A 47 13.62 4.24 8.72
N THR A 48 14.85 4.55 8.37
CA THR A 48 15.45 5.85 8.57
C THR A 48 14.80 6.88 7.63
N ALA A 49 14.86 8.16 8.01
CA ALA A 49 14.36 9.24 7.15
C ALA A 49 15.04 9.27 5.76
N ARG A 50 16.31 8.84 5.69
CA ARG A 50 17.04 8.72 4.42
C ARG A 50 16.53 7.56 3.57
N GLU A 51 16.27 6.38 4.16
CA GLU A 51 15.69 5.26 3.44
C GLU A 51 14.31 5.62 2.87
N LEU A 52 13.46 6.31 3.66
CA LEU A 52 12.18 6.82 3.16
C LEU A 52 12.36 7.81 2.00
N ALA A 53 13.33 8.72 2.09
CA ALA A 53 13.64 9.64 0.99
C ALA A 53 14.12 8.91 -0.28
N MET A 54 14.95 7.87 -0.12
CA MET A 54 15.43 7.03 -1.21
C MET A 54 14.30 6.25 -1.89
N LEU A 55 13.38 5.69 -1.09
CA LEU A 55 12.18 5.01 -1.60
C LEU A 55 11.28 5.98 -2.38
N GLY A 56 11.07 7.20 -1.85
CA GLY A 56 10.33 8.25 -2.55
C GLY A 56 11.01 8.67 -3.86
N LEU A 57 12.34 8.78 -3.88
CA LEU A 57 13.09 9.04 -5.11
C LEU A 57 12.90 7.92 -6.14
N MET A 58 13.09 6.66 -5.76
CA MET A 58 12.89 5.53 -6.68
C MET A 58 11.44 5.43 -7.14
N ASN A 59 10.47 5.73 -6.27
CA ASN A 59 9.07 5.79 -6.62
C ASN A 59 8.82 6.78 -7.76
N ASP A 60 9.35 7.99 -7.67
CA ASP A 60 9.13 9.01 -8.68
C ASP A 60 9.87 8.71 -9.99
N LEU A 61 11.12 8.23 -9.91
CA LEU A 61 11.89 7.86 -11.10
C LEU A 61 11.22 6.73 -11.89
N THR A 62 10.52 5.82 -11.21
CA THR A 62 9.81 4.71 -11.84
C THR A 62 8.46 5.11 -12.44
N GLU A 63 7.98 6.34 -12.24
CA GLU A 63 6.83 6.92 -12.96
C GLU A 63 7.23 7.50 -14.32
N GLU A 64 8.53 7.76 -14.54
CA GLU A 64 8.99 8.32 -15.81
C GLU A 64 8.82 7.32 -16.95
N HIS A 65 8.31 7.78 -18.09
CA HIS A 65 8.11 6.92 -19.25
C HIS A 65 9.46 6.38 -19.75
N GLY A 66 9.52 5.06 -19.97
CA GLY A 66 10.75 4.40 -20.40
C GLY A 66 11.88 4.43 -19.36
N TRP A 67 11.59 4.64 -18.07
CA TRP A 67 12.62 4.73 -17.02
C TRP A 67 13.62 3.56 -17.04
N HIS A 68 13.15 2.34 -17.33
CA HIS A 68 13.94 1.11 -17.31
C HIS A 68 14.98 1.05 -18.44
N GLU A 69 14.76 1.75 -19.55
CA GLU A 69 15.76 1.96 -20.60
C GLU A 69 16.64 3.18 -20.27
N ASN A 70 16.01 4.29 -19.88
CA ASN A 70 16.66 5.58 -19.63
C ASN A 70 17.69 5.53 -18.49
N ILE A 71 17.51 4.63 -17.51
CA ILE A 71 18.43 4.46 -16.37
C ILE A 71 19.86 4.06 -16.80
N PHE A 72 20.04 3.58 -18.03
CA PHE A 72 21.32 3.21 -18.62
C PHE A 72 21.96 4.34 -19.47
N ASP A 73 21.24 5.44 -19.76
CA ASP A 73 21.81 6.59 -20.48
C ASP A 73 22.48 7.56 -19.50
N ASP A 74 23.81 7.54 -19.48
CA ASP A 74 24.61 8.39 -18.61
C ASP A 74 24.35 9.90 -18.80
N ASN A 75 23.92 10.35 -19.99
CA ASN A 75 23.60 11.77 -20.21
C ASN A 75 22.31 12.17 -19.48
N LEU A 76 21.27 11.34 -19.56
CA LEU A 76 20.02 11.56 -18.83
C LEU A 76 20.24 11.49 -17.32
N MET A 77 21.15 10.60 -16.87
CA MET A 77 21.46 10.46 -15.46
C MET A 77 22.13 11.69 -14.85
N VAL A 78 22.79 12.55 -15.64
CA VAL A 78 23.34 13.83 -15.14
C VAL A 78 22.22 14.73 -14.63
N ASP A 79 21.15 14.88 -15.40
CA ASP A 79 20.02 15.73 -15.04
C ASP A 79 19.21 15.12 -13.90
N TRP A 80 18.95 13.81 -13.94
CA TRP A 80 18.26 13.10 -12.87
C TRP A 80 19.03 13.14 -11.56
N ARG A 81 20.36 12.98 -11.60
CA ARG A 81 21.22 13.14 -10.43
C ARG A 81 21.11 14.54 -9.85
N LYS A 82 21.15 15.58 -10.69
CA LYS A 82 21.01 16.97 -10.24
C LYS A 82 19.67 17.19 -9.53
N GLN A 83 18.58 16.65 -10.07
CA GLN A 83 17.26 16.73 -9.45
C GLN A 83 17.20 15.94 -8.14
N ALA A 84 17.74 14.72 -8.11
CA ALA A 84 17.77 13.87 -6.93
C ALA A 84 18.54 14.52 -5.78
N LEU A 85 19.73 15.09 -6.06
CA LEU A 85 20.55 15.77 -5.06
C LEU A 85 19.96 17.09 -4.57
N SER A 86 18.95 17.64 -5.26
CA SER A 86 18.19 18.79 -4.76
C SER A 86 17.17 18.40 -3.68
N ARG A 87 16.84 17.11 -3.55
CA ARG A 87 15.90 16.61 -2.56
C ARG A 87 16.58 16.52 -1.18
N PRO A 88 15.86 16.85 -0.09
CA PRO A 88 16.37 16.64 1.26
C PRO A 88 16.78 15.19 1.50
N LEU A 89 17.85 14.98 2.28
CA LEU A 89 18.36 13.68 2.73
C LEU A 89 18.97 12.77 1.64
N ILE A 90 18.88 13.13 0.35
CA ILE A 90 19.55 12.42 -0.74
C ILE A 90 21.00 12.91 -0.88
N SER A 91 21.93 12.14 -0.30
CA SER A 91 23.37 12.37 -0.50
C SER A 91 23.84 11.78 -1.84
N PRO A 92 25.04 12.15 -2.33
CA PRO A 92 25.64 11.52 -3.51
C PRO A 92 25.67 9.98 -3.41
N LYS A 93 26.01 9.45 -2.23
CA LYS A 93 26.02 8.00 -1.97
C LYS A 93 24.61 7.41 -2.02
N ALA A 94 23.61 8.09 -1.45
CA ALA A 94 22.22 7.64 -1.51
C ALA A 94 21.70 7.59 -2.96
N TRP A 95 22.05 8.58 -3.78
CA TRP A 95 21.78 8.56 -5.22
C TRP A 95 22.43 7.35 -5.91
N ASP A 96 23.73 7.12 -5.67
CA ASP A 96 24.46 6.02 -6.31
C ASP A 96 23.81 4.66 -5.97
N TRP A 97 23.29 4.50 -4.73
CA TRP A 97 22.51 3.34 -4.32
C TRP A 97 21.18 3.22 -5.06
N CYS A 98 20.37 4.29 -5.09
CA CYS A 98 19.09 4.27 -5.82
C CYS A 98 19.29 3.92 -7.30
N LEU A 99 20.32 4.49 -7.92
CA LEU A 99 20.65 4.22 -9.32
C LEU A 99 21.04 2.75 -9.53
N ALA A 100 21.87 2.18 -8.65
CA ALA A 100 22.25 0.79 -8.71
C ALA A 100 21.05 -0.15 -8.53
N GLU A 101 20.17 0.14 -7.56
CA GLU A 101 18.95 -0.65 -7.31
C GLU A 101 17.98 -0.61 -8.50
N LEU A 102 17.76 0.56 -9.10
CA LEU A 102 16.89 0.69 -10.28
C LEU A 102 17.47 -0.04 -11.50
N ARG A 103 18.79 0.01 -11.71
CA ARG A 103 19.46 -0.75 -12.79
C ARG A 103 19.34 -2.26 -12.61
N ASP A 104 19.35 -2.76 -11.37
CA ASP A 104 19.11 -4.19 -11.07
C ASP A 104 17.65 -4.60 -11.32
N LYS A 105 16.69 -3.71 -11.03
CA LYS A 105 15.25 -3.97 -11.23
C LYS A 105 14.79 -3.84 -12.68
N ALA A 106 15.46 -3.01 -13.49
CA ALA A 106 15.05 -2.72 -14.87
C ALA A 106 14.87 -3.98 -15.75
N PRO A 107 15.79 -4.97 -15.77
CA PRO A 107 15.60 -6.19 -16.56
C PRO A 107 14.39 -7.02 -16.14
N TYR A 108 14.04 -7.03 -14.85
CA TYR A 108 12.86 -7.74 -14.35
C TYR A 108 11.57 -7.03 -14.75
N PHE A 109 11.57 -5.69 -14.71
CA PHE A 109 10.46 -4.87 -15.19
C PHE A 109 10.22 -5.09 -16.69
N GLU A 110 11.27 -5.06 -17.51
CA GLU A 110 11.21 -5.36 -18.95
C GLU A 110 10.51 -6.70 -19.24
N GLN A 111 10.87 -7.73 -18.47
CA GLN A 111 10.34 -9.08 -18.67
C GLN A 111 8.91 -9.28 -18.18
N THR A 112 8.49 -8.55 -17.14
CA THR A 112 7.27 -8.88 -16.38
C THR A 112 6.24 -7.75 -16.33
N GLY A 113 6.61 -6.52 -16.68
CA GLY A 113 5.82 -5.31 -16.46
C GLY A 113 5.66 -4.94 -14.98
N ASN A 114 6.40 -5.58 -14.07
CA ASN A 114 6.27 -5.42 -12.63
C ASN A 114 7.54 -4.85 -12.01
N ILE A 115 7.40 -3.95 -11.05
CA ILE A 115 8.51 -3.45 -10.24
C ILE A 115 8.15 -3.37 -8.76
N VAL A 116 9.00 -3.95 -7.91
CA VAL A 116 8.92 -3.78 -6.46
C VAL A 116 9.63 -2.47 -6.11
N VAL A 117 8.87 -1.39 -5.91
CA VAL A 117 9.42 -0.06 -5.58
C VAL A 117 9.66 0.07 -4.08
N PHE A 118 8.67 -0.23 -3.25
CA PHE A 118 8.83 -0.21 -1.80
C PHE A 118 9.29 -1.58 -1.33
N ASN A 119 10.58 -1.83 -1.42
CA ASN A 119 11.19 -3.09 -1.01
C ASN A 119 11.67 -3.02 0.45
N THR A 120 10.73 -3.03 1.39
CA THR A 120 11.02 -2.96 2.83
C THR A 120 10.59 -4.27 3.51
N GLY A 121 10.21 -4.29 4.79
CA GLY A 121 9.68 -5.51 5.43
C GLY A 121 8.31 -5.92 4.89
N ALA A 122 7.63 -5.04 4.15
CA ALA A 122 6.58 -5.39 3.22
C ALA A 122 6.92 -4.81 1.84
N GLY A 123 6.78 -5.65 0.80
CA GLY A 123 7.02 -5.28 -0.59
C GLY A 123 5.78 -4.68 -1.25
N ILE A 124 5.88 -3.53 -1.89
CA ILE A 124 4.83 -2.99 -2.79
C ILE A 124 5.30 -3.12 -4.23
N VAL A 125 4.49 -3.82 -5.03
CA VAL A 125 4.70 -4.03 -6.46
C VAL A 125 3.80 -3.09 -7.25
N LYS A 126 4.38 -2.33 -8.18
CA LYS A 126 3.65 -1.62 -9.23
C LYS A 126 3.56 -2.50 -10.47
N SER A 127 2.40 -2.48 -11.12
CA SER A 127 2.13 -3.23 -12.34
C SER A 127 1.11 -2.47 -13.16
N ASP A 128 1.42 -2.28 -14.45
CA ASP A 128 0.47 -1.71 -15.42
C ASP A 128 -0.33 -2.79 -16.13
N ALA A 129 -0.33 -4.03 -15.63
CA ALA A 129 -1.00 -5.18 -16.25
C ALA A 129 -2.54 -5.10 -16.26
N VAL A 130 -3.14 -4.04 -15.73
CA VAL A 130 -4.58 -3.80 -15.85
C VAL A 130 -4.90 -3.58 -17.33
N ALA A 131 -5.83 -4.36 -17.89
CA ALA A 131 -6.20 -4.30 -19.30
C ALA A 131 -6.48 -2.85 -19.74
N GLU A 132 -5.90 -2.43 -20.87
CA GLU A 132 -6.01 -1.07 -21.43
C GLU A 132 -7.47 -0.57 -21.50
N MET A 133 -8.40 -1.47 -21.79
CA MET A 133 -9.84 -1.21 -21.79
C MET A 133 -10.35 -0.73 -20.42
N ILE A 134 -9.96 -1.40 -19.32
CA ILE A 134 -10.36 -1.02 -17.96
C ILE A 134 -9.73 0.31 -17.58
N GLN A 135 -8.47 0.54 -17.93
CA GLN A 135 -7.80 1.82 -17.65
C GLN A 135 -8.50 2.99 -18.36
N THR A 136 -8.90 2.78 -19.62
CA THR A 136 -9.61 3.80 -20.41
C THR A 136 -11.00 4.07 -19.82
N GLU A 137 -11.77 3.02 -19.54
CA GLU A 137 -13.10 3.17 -18.91
C GLU A 137 -13.03 3.89 -17.56
N LEU A 138 -12.04 3.57 -16.73
CA LEU A 138 -11.84 4.25 -15.44
C LEU A 138 -11.46 5.73 -15.61
N ARG A 139 -10.62 6.04 -16.59
CA ARG A 139 -10.22 7.42 -16.90
C ARG A 139 -11.41 8.23 -17.38
N ASP A 140 -12.18 7.72 -18.34
CA ASP A 140 -13.36 8.38 -18.87
C ASP A 140 -14.42 8.62 -17.77
N ALA A 141 -14.61 7.64 -16.88
CA ALA A 141 -15.51 7.78 -15.74
C ALA A 141 -15.02 8.83 -14.72
N ALA A 142 -13.71 8.87 -14.45
CA ALA A 142 -13.11 9.87 -13.56
C ALA A 142 -13.21 11.29 -14.13
N GLU A 143 -12.94 11.48 -15.43
CA GLU A 143 -13.09 12.77 -16.12
C GLU A 143 -14.52 13.31 -16.03
N LEU A 144 -15.52 12.44 -16.13
CA LEU A 144 -16.92 12.82 -15.97
C LEU A 144 -17.22 13.34 -14.55
N LEU A 145 -16.68 12.67 -13.52
CA LEU A 145 -16.85 13.09 -12.13
C LEU A 145 -16.12 14.41 -11.83
N GLU A 146 -14.91 14.58 -12.37
CA GLU A 146 -14.13 15.82 -12.25
C GLU A 146 -14.82 17.02 -12.92
N ALA A 147 -15.53 16.80 -14.03
CA ALA A 147 -16.25 17.85 -14.75
C ALA A 147 -17.51 18.36 -14.00
N GLU A 148 -18.13 17.53 -13.17
CA GLU A 148 -19.30 17.92 -12.36
C GLU A 148 -18.92 18.73 -11.11
N GLU A 149 -17.69 18.59 -10.63
CA GLU A 149 -17.20 19.27 -9.43
C GLU A 149 -16.68 20.68 -9.76
N ASN A 150 -17.50 21.71 -9.50
CA ASN A 150 -17.13 23.13 -9.66
C ASN A 150 -16.10 23.64 -8.62
N ALA A 151 -15.37 22.75 -7.95
CA ALA A 151 -14.45 23.14 -6.88
C ALA A 151 -13.11 23.66 -7.45
N PRO A 152 -12.57 24.77 -6.91
CA PRO A 152 -11.26 25.26 -7.33
C PRO A 152 -10.17 24.21 -6.99
N ARG A 153 -9.30 23.93 -7.97
CA ARG A 153 -8.13 23.00 -7.95
C ARG A 153 -7.09 23.21 -6.84
N GLN A 154 -7.40 23.93 -5.76
CA GLN A 154 -6.50 24.26 -4.66
C GLN A 154 -6.43 23.16 -3.58
N GLN A 155 -7.27 22.13 -3.63
CA GLN A 155 -7.13 20.96 -2.76
C GLN A 155 -6.19 19.94 -3.40
N ALA A 156 -5.19 19.49 -2.63
CA ALA A 156 -4.23 18.46 -3.04
C ALA A 156 -4.86 17.05 -3.17
N VAL A 157 -6.10 16.87 -2.70
CA VAL A 157 -6.86 15.63 -2.78
C VAL A 157 -8.31 15.99 -3.15
N LEU A 158 -8.74 15.58 -4.33
CA LEU A 158 -10.14 15.63 -4.76
C LEU A 158 -10.83 14.34 -4.30
N ASN A 159 -11.81 14.47 -3.41
CA ASN A 159 -12.66 13.34 -3.01
C ASN A 159 -13.86 13.28 -3.95
N LEU A 160 -13.65 12.79 -5.19
CA LEU A 160 -14.71 12.63 -6.20
C LEU A 160 -15.92 11.84 -5.68
N VAL A 161 -15.67 10.94 -4.72
CA VAL A 161 -16.69 10.28 -3.91
C VAL A 161 -16.27 10.42 -2.45
N ASP A 162 -17.06 11.14 -1.63
CA ASP A 162 -16.78 11.18 -0.19
C ASP A 162 -17.03 9.78 0.41
N PRO A 163 -16.00 9.14 1.01
CA PRO A 163 -16.09 7.79 1.57
C PRO A 163 -17.12 7.66 2.70
N SER A 164 -17.62 8.79 3.22
CA SER A 164 -18.65 8.88 4.25
C SER A 164 -20.06 9.04 3.70
N LEU A 165 -20.27 9.08 2.38
CA LEU A 165 -21.59 9.32 1.78
C LEU A 165 -22.50 8.08 1.83
N PHE A 166 -21.94 6.87 1.87
CA PHE A 166 -22.72 5.63 1.85
C PHE A 166 -22.30 4.62 2.93
N PRO A 167 -22.23 5.03 4.22
CA PRO A 167 -21.89 4.11 5.28
C PRO A 167 -23.02 3.09 5.44
N LEU A 168 -22.64 1.87 5.84
CA LEU A 168 -23.60 0.89 6.29
C LEU A 168 -24.15 1.33 7.64
N VAL A 169 -25.46 1.59 7.71
CA VAL A 169 -26.18 1.97 8.93
C VAL A 169 -27.16 0.87 9.30
N TYR A 170 -26.94 0.26 10.46
CA TYR A 170 -27.82 -0.76 11.00
C TYR A 170 -29.26 -0.22 11.17
N GLY A 171 -30.28 -1.03 10.85
CA GLY A 171 -31.68 -0.62 10.81
C GLY A 171 -32.10 0.28 9.64
N ARG A 172 -31.18 0.66 8.74
CA ARG A 172 -31.49 1.56 7.61
C ARG A 172 -30.99 1.05 6.26
N THR A 173 -29.73 0.65 6.18
CA THR A 173 -29.12 0.20 4.92
C THR A 173 -29.73 -1.12 4.47
N ARG A 174 -29.89 -1.30 3.15
CA ARG A 174 -30.36 -2.57 2.57
C ARG A 174 -29.17 -3.40 2.08
N VAL A 175 -29.15 -4.68 2.43
CA VAL A 175 -28.09 -5.62 2.07
C VAL A 175 -28.70 -6.89 1.49
N LEU A 176 -28.04 -7.45 0.49
CA LEU A 176 -28.39 -8.74 -0.09
C LEU A 176 -27.85 -9.88 0.79
N MET A 177 -28.65 -10.31 1.77
CA MET A 177 -28.20 -11.31 2.75
C MET A 177 -28.32 -12.76 2.26
N ASP A 178 -29.32 -13.10 1.45
CA ASP A 178 -29.67 -14.49 1.16
C ASP A 178 -29.24 -14.94 -0.24
N SER A 179 -27.97 -15.36 -0.37
CA SER A 179 -27.47 -16.06 -1.57
C SER A 179 -27.69 -15.34 -2.90
N ALA A 180 -27.79 -14.00 -2.86
CA ALA A 180 -27.95 -13.21 -4.07
C ALA A 180 -26.58 -12.86 -4.64
N ARG A 181 -26.42 -13.11 -5.93
CA ARG A 181 -25.27 -12.66 -6.71
C ARG A 181 -25.63 -11.43 -7.51
N VAL A 182 -24.73 -10.47 -7.54
CA VAL A 182 -24.83 -9.31 -8.42
C VAL A 182 -23.86 -9.56 -9.58
N SER A 183 -24.37 -9.73 -10.79
CA SER A 183 -23.52 -9.79 -11.98
C SER A 183 -22.99 -8.39 -12.31
N LEU A 184 -21.82 -8.33 -12.93
CA LEU A 184 -21.17 -7.07 -13.31
C LEU A 184 -22.12 -6.17 -14.12
N ASP A 185 -22.78 -6.74 -15.13
CA ASP A 185 -23.74 -6.02 -16.00
C ASP A 185 -24.98 -5.49 -15.27
N ASN A 186 -25.32 -6.07 -14.11
CA ASN A 186 -26.51 -5.72 -13.34
C ASN A 186 -26.18 -4.97 -12.04
N THR A 187 -24.93 -4.53 -11.85
CA THR A 187 -24.46 -3.87 -10.63
C THR A 187 -25.31 -2.64 -10.31
N ILE A 188 -25.45 -1.72 -11.26
CA ILE A 188 -26.22 -0.47 -11.10
C ILE A 188 -27.69 -0.75 -10.77
N ASN A 189 -28.30 -1.68 -11.50
CA ASN A 189 -29.72 -2.03 -11.31
C ASN A 189 -29.99 -2.75 -9.98
N SER A 190 -28.95 -3.30 -9.34
CA SER A 190 -29.05 -4.00 -8.06
C SER A 190 -28.96 -3.07 -6.86
N TYR A 191 -28.60 -1.80 -7.05
CA TYR A 191 -28.56 -0.81 -5.97
C TYR A 191 -29.92 -0.67 -5.28
N GLY A 192 -29.87 -0.51 -3.96
CA GLY A 192 -31.06 -0.35 -3.12
C GLY A 192 -31.95 -1.58 -3.03
N ARG A 193 -31.56 -2.74 -3.60
CA ARG A 193 -32.24 -4.03 -3.39
C ARG A 193 -31.79 -4.68 -2.08
N GLY A 194 -32.42 -5.80 -1.73
CA GLY A 194 -32.12 -6.56 -0.51
C GLY A 194 -32.99 -6.20 0.68
N GLU A 195 -32.59 -6.65 1.86
CA GLU A 195 -33.36 -6.48 3.09
C GLU A 195 -32.72 -5.44 3.98
N VAL A 196 -33.54 -4.69 4.72
CA VAL A 196 -33.03 -3.74 5.70
C VAL A 196 -32.27 -4.53 6.76
N VAL A 197 -31.01 -4.17 6.98
CA VAL A 197 -30.18 -4.83 7.97
C VAL A 197 -30.80 -4.68 9.36
N PRO A 198 -30.65 -5.68 10.26
CA PRO A 198 -31.12 -5.56 11.64
C PRO A 198 -30.59 -4.30 12.33
N GLU A 199 -31.30 -3.80 13.34
CA GLU A 199 -30.87 -2.60 14.09
C GLU A 199 -29.59 -2.82 14.89
N PHE A 200 -29.30 -4.08 15.25
CA PHE A 200 -28.11 -4.47 16.00
C PHE A 200 -27.38 -5.61 15.30
N PRO A 201 -26.04 -5.51 15.11
CA PRO A 201 -25.27 -6.62 14.59
C PRO A 201 -25.23 -7.79 15.57
N PRO A 202 -25.10 -9.04 15.09
CA PRO A 202 -24.85 -10.21 15.92
C PRO A 202 -23.60 -10.01 16.79
N GLY A 203 -23.67 -10.41 18.06
CA GLY A 203 -22.54 -10.32 18.98
C GLY A 203 -22.14 -8.89 19.38
N TYR A 204 -22.90 -7.85 18.98
CA TYR A 204 -22.65 -6.48 19.41
C TYR A 204 -23.07 -6.29 20.86
N PHE A 205 -22.21 -6.74 21.77
CA PHE A 205 -22.24 -6.29 23.14
C PHE A 205 -21.64 -4.90 23.15
N ARG A 206 -22.41 -3.89 23.56
CA ARG A 206 -21.89 -2.58 23.94
C ARG A 206 -21.02 -2.77 25.19
N ARG A 207 -19.86 -3.42 25.06
CA ARG A 207 -18.82 -3.36 26.08
C ARG A 207 -18.59 -1.86 26.26
N GLN A 208 -18.74 -1.37 27.50
CA GLN A 208 -18.06 -0.15 27.89
C GLN A 208 -16.58 -0.43 27.65
N ARG A 209 -16.10 -0.14 26.44
CA ARG A 209 -14.68 0.06 26.22
C ARG A 209 -14.39 1.24 27.13
N HIS A 210 -13.71 0.99 28.24
CA HIS A 210 -12.79 2.00 28.77
C HIS A 210 -11.80 2.23 27.64
N VAL A 211 -12.20 3.07 26.68
CA VAL A 211 -11.29 3.66 25.73
C VAL A 211 -10.36 4.46 26.64
N LEU A 212 -9.19 3.90 26.94
CA LEU A 212 -8.09 4.74 27.35
C LEU A 212 -8.06 5.83 26.28
N PRO A 213 -8.19 7.11 26.66
CA PRO A 213 -8.09 8.19 25.71
C PRO A 213 -6.86 7.91 24.87
N TYR A 214 -7.02 7.89 23.54
CA TYR A 214 -5.87 7.95 22.66
C TYR A 214 -4.99 9.04 23.25
N SER A 215 -3.79 8.71 23.73
CA SER A 215 -2.82 9.75 24.02
C SER A 215 -2.74 10.52 22.72
N ALA A 216 -3.16 11.78 22.76
CA ALA A 216 -3.13 12.66 21.62
C ALA A 216 -1.79 12.43 20.91
N TRP A 217 -1.80 12.46 19.58
CA TRP A 217 -0.58 12.62 18.79
C TRP A 217 0.14 13.88 19.28
N SER A 218 0.91 13.74 20.35
CA SER A 218 1.61 14.77 21.08
C SER A 218 2.82 14.12 21.75
N GLU A 219 3.64 13.50 20.92
CA GLU A 219 5.06 13.79 21.02
C GLU A 219 5.45 14.25 19.63
N GLU A 220 5.96 15.49 19.56
CA GLU A 220 6.78 15.89 18.44
C GLU A 220 7.78 14.76 18.19
N VAL A 221 7.59 14.02 17.10
CA VAL A 221 8.66 13.19 16.55
C VAL A 221 9.70 14.19 16.06
N THR A 222 10.54 14.64 16.98
CA THR A 222 11.78 15.30 16.64
C THR A 222 12.51 14.33 15.71
N PRO A 223 12.82 14.72 14.46
CA PRO A 223 13.71 13.93 13.64
C PRO A 223 14.97 13.74 14.47
N ARG A 224 15.34 12.50 14.76
CA ARG A 224 16.71 12.24 15.20
C ARG A 224 17.60 12.69 14.05
N GLU A 225 18.17 13.89 14.18
CA GLU A 225 19.35 14.32 13.44
C GLU A 225 20.53 13.46 13.90
N GLU A 226 20.49 12.16 13.60
CA GLU A 226 21.71 11.36 13.57
C GLU A 226 22.33 11.56 12.19
N ASN A 227 22.92 12.75 12.03
CA ASN A 227 24.06 12.93 11.13
C ASN A 227 25.19 12.03 11.65
N TYR A 228 25.19 10.74 11.29
CA TYR A 228 26.31 9.87 11.65
C TYR A 228 26.61 8.76 10.63
N ASP A 229 27.85 8.87 10.15
CA ASP A 229 28.77 7.93 9.52
C ASP A 229 28.35 7.01 8.37
N ASP A 230 28.90 7.35 7.21
CA ASP A 230 29.14 6.46 6.06
C ASP A 230 29.85 5.14 6.41
N GLY A 231 30.44 5.03 7.61
CA GLY A 231 31.17 3.85 8.12
C GLY A 231 30.33 2.72 8.72
N ILE A 232 29.01 2.89 8.90
CA ILE A 232 28.13 1.76 9.27
C ILE A 232 27.92 0.81 8.07
N TRP A 233 27.97 1.36 6.85
CA TRP A 233 27.81 0.60 5.61
C TRP A 233 29.01 -0.33 5.34
N ASP A 234 30.25 0.09 5.66
CA ASP A 234 31.44 -0.77 5.55
C ASP A 234 31.39 -1.95 6.53
N ARG A 235 30.89 -1.73 7.75
CA ARG A 235 30.80 -2.80 8.77
C ARG A 235 29.69 -3.82 8.47
N ARG A 236 28.59 -3.42 7.83
CA ARG A 236 27.57 -4.37 7.34
C ARG A 236 28.03 -5.14 6.10
N ALA A 237 28.90 -4.58 5.26
CA ALA A 237 29.51 -5.29 4.14
C ALA A 237 30.50 -6.39 4.58
N HIS A 238 31.25 -6.18 5.67
CA HIS A 238 32.24 -7.16 6.15
C HIS A 238 31.66 -8.48 6.68
N TYR A 239 30.39 -8.51 7.12
CA TYR A 239 29.73 -9.75 7.52
C TYR A 239 29.36 -10.64 6.32
N VAL A 240 29.21 -10.05 5.13
CA VAL A 240 28.88 -10.78 3.89
C VAL A 240 30.11 -11.52 3.33
N LEU A 241 31.32 -11.02 3.59
CA LEU A 241 32.56 -11.58 3.02
C LEU A 241 33.09 -12.85 3.71
N ARG A 242 32.53 -13.26 4.85
CA ARG A 242 33.02 -14.44 5.59
C ARG A 242 32.30 -15.76 5.26
N GLU A 243 31.19 -15.72 4.54
CA GLU A 243 30.39 -16.92 4.21
C GLU A 243 30.39 -17.33 2.73
N GLN A 244 31.14 -16.66 1.86
CA GLN A 244 31.16 -17.00 0.43
C GLN A 244 32.55 -17.38 -0.04
N SER A 245 32.89 -18.66 0.16
CA SER A 245 33.87 -19.34 -0.67
C SER A 245 33.12 -19.96 -1.85
N THR A 246 33.47 -19.54 -3.07
CA THR A 246 33.01 -19.95 -4.43
C THR A 246 32.02 -18.99 -5.14
N PRO A 247 32.13 -18.85 -6.48
CA PRO A 247 32.22 -17.54 -7.14
C PRO A 247 30.89 -16.92 -7.61
N ASP A 248 30.86 -15.60 -7.43
CA ASP A 248 29.94 -14.51 -7.81
C ASP A 248 29.20 -14.58 -9.18
N PRO A 249 28.04 -13.90 -9.30
CA PRO A 249 27.98 -12.42 -9.31
C PRO A 249 27.12 -11.76 -8.21
N ILE A 250 27.80 -10.95 -7.38
CA ILE A 250 27.50 -9.62 -6.78
C ILE A 250 26.20 -9.50 -5.94
N PRO A 251 26.27 -8.95 -4.71
CA PRO A 251 25.29 -9.21 -3.65
C PRO A 251 23.92 -8.54 -3.88
N ARG A 252 22.87 -9.37 -3.87
CA ARG A 252 21.49 -8.94 -3.66
C ARG A 252 21.35 -8.30 -2.28
N ILE A 253 20.81 -7.08 -2.22
CA ILE A 253 20.47 -6.44 -0.94
C ILE A 253 19.23 -7.14 -0.40
N ILE A 254 19.45 -8.15 0.43
CA ILE A 254 18.45 -8.62 1.37
C ILE A 254 18.56 -7.68 2.57
N TRP A 255 17.54 -6.85 2.78
CA TRP A 255 17.37 -6.08 4.01
C TRP A 255 17.07 -7.08 5.14
N HIS A 256 18.10 -7.74 5.67
CA HIS A 256 17.93 -8.73 6.73
C HIS A 256 17.80 -8.07 8.12
N ASN A 257 16.73 -8.51 8.80
CA ASN A 257 16.30 -8.38 10.20
C ASN A 257 17.36 -7.99 11.23
#